data_AF-A0A1G0R5U2-F1
#
_entry.id   AF-A0A1G0R5U2-F1
#
_cell.length_a   1.000
_cell.length_b   1.000
_cell.length_c   1.000
_cell.angle_alpha   90.00
_cell.angle_beta   90.00
_cell.angle_gamma   90.00
#
_symmetry.space_group_name_H-M   'P 1'
#
loop_
_entity.id
_entity.type
_entity.pdbx_description
1 polymer ?
#
loop_
_entity_poly.entity_id
_entity_poly.type
_entity_poly.pdbx_seq_one_letter_code
_entity_poly.pdbx_strand_id
1 'polypeptide(L)'
;MPRIKWVPNKKDFKTAYNIYVRDGKTQDDIYDALGISEITYRKWKYRFKQEFKKFDFVNHEMSRKRKEELKEKKHQQKKELLTPRLLTLSLRKRIIEMLENDLSIEQIADICRISVFSIYHWRKHIPGFRQEIEYAKSFANIKVKKALKKRAIGMQIIDKVETKIYNKNGRLITRIEKFRNRELPPSVGAQTFYLINREGWKKDSDTDISNNKGAILDIIDKMSELPGDSDYLKDLEKEVD
;
A
#
# COMPACT_ATOMS: atom_id res chain seq x y z
N MET A 1 -53.78 -13.82 -4.33
CA MET A 1 -53.83 -14.33 -5.72
C MET A 1 -53.17 -15.71 -5.76
N PRO A 2 -53.78 -16.72 -6.38
CA PRO A 2 -53.14 -18.03 -6.51
C PRO A 2 -51.90 -17.89 -7.39
N ARG A 3 -50.73 -18.31 -6.89
CA ARG A 3 -49.51 -18.37 -7.70
C ARG A 3 -49.73 -19.45 -8.76
N ILE A 4 -50.03 -19.04 -9.99
CA ILE A 4 -50.03 -19.93 -11.15
C ILE A 4 -48.65 -20.60 -11.15
N LYS A 5 -48.61 -21.93 -10.97
CA LYS A 5 -47.35 -22.69 -11.06
C LYS A 5 -46.89 -22.57 -12.51
N TRP A 6 -45.99 -21.62 -12.77
CA TRP A 6 -45.37 -21.49 -14.08
C TRP A 6 -44.64 -22.80 -14.41
N VAL A 7 -45.02 -23.44 -15.52
CA VAL A 7 -44.40 -24.67 -16.00
C VAL A 7 -43.56 -24.31 -17.22
N PRO A 8 -42.22 -24.38 -17.11
CA PRO A 8 -41.35 -24.04 -18.21
C PRO A 8 -41.58 -24.93 -19.44
N ASN A 9 -41.59 -24.32 -20.63
CA ASN A 9 -41.67 -25.01 -21.92
C ASN A 9 -40.33 -24.93 -22.69
N LYS A 10 -40.17 -25.75 -23.72
CA LYS A 10 -38.99 -25.78 -24.61
C LYS A 10 -38.72 -24.45 -25.31
N LYS A 11 -39.77 -23.65 -25.57
CA LYS A 11 -39.64 -22.28 -26.10
C LYS A 11 -38.94 -21.37 -25.11
N ASP A 12 -39.26 -21.46 -23.82
CA ASP A 12 -38.63 -20.67 -22.77
C ASP A 12 -37.15 -21.05 -22.63
N PHE A 13 -36.82 -22.33 -22.81
CA PHE A 13 -35.41 -22.80 -22.83
C PHE A 13 -34.64 -22.18 -23.99
N LYS A 14 -35.25 -22.10 -25.18
CA LYS A 14 -34.64 -21.44 -26.34
C LYS A 14 -34.45 -19.94 -26.11
N THR A 15 -35.41 -19.27 -25.44
CA THR A 15 -35.29 -17.85 -25.06
C THR A 15 -34.16 -17.64 -24.05
N ALA A 16 -34.09 -18.45 -22.99
CA ALA A 16 -33.01 -18.43 -22.01
C ALA A 16 -31.64 -18.68 -22.67
N TYR A 17 -31.58 -19.67 -23.56
CA TYR A 17 -30.40 -20.02 -24.35
C TYR A 17 -29.96 -18.87 -25.25
N ASN A 18 -30.90 -18.20 -25.94
CA ASN A 18 -30.59 -17.09 -26.82
C ASN A 18 -30.13 -15.84 -26.06
N ILE A 19 -30.76 -15.50 -24.93
CA ILE A 19 -30.33 -14.39 -24.06
C ILE A 19 -28.90 -14.65 -23.58
N TYR A 20 -28.61 -15.88 -23.21
CA TYR A 20 -27.28 -16.27 -22.75
C TYR A 20 -26.23 -16.25 -23.86
N VAL A 21 -26.49 -16.89 -25.01
CA VAL A 21 -25.53 -17.02 -26.11
C VAL A 21 -25.32 -15.71 -26.86
N ARG A 22 -26.39 -14.93 -27.08
CA ARG A 22 -26.32 -13.66 -27.81
C ARG A 22 -25.80 -12.53 -26.94
N ASP A 23 -26.31 -12.41 -25.70
CA ASP A 23 -26.03 -11.24 -24.86
C ASP A 23 -24.95 -11.53 -23.80
N GLY A 24 -24.45 -12.77 -23.70
CA GLY A 24 -23.39 -13.17 -22.77
C GLY A 24 -23.75 -13.00 -21.30
N LYS A 25 -25.04 -12.98 -20.99
CA LYS A 25 -25.56 -12.65 -19.66
C LYS A 25 -25.35 -13.79 -18.66
N THR A 26 -25.25 -13.47 -17.37
CA THR A 26 -25.02 -14.44 -16.29
C THR A 26 -26.28 -15.22 -15.96
N GLN A 27 -26.18 -16.25 -15.11
CA GLN A 27 -27.36 -17.01 -14.68
C GLN A 27 -28.39 -16.13 -13.95
N ASP A 28 -27.93 -15.15 -13.20
CA ASP A 28 -28.80 -14.20 -12.48
C ASP A 28 -29.60 -13.33 -13.45
N ASP A 29 -28.94 -12.83 -14.50
CA ASP A 29 -29.61 -12.07 -15.56
C ASP A 29 -30.69 -12.89 -16.31
N ILE A 30 -30.54 -14.22 -16.37
CA ILE A 30 -31.55 -15.11 -16.97
C ILE A 30 -32.77 -15.23 -16.06
N TYR A 31 -32.57 -15.26 -14.73
CA TYR A 31 -33.66 -15.29 -13.75
C TYR A 31 -34.52 -14.05 -13.87
N ASP A 32 -33.86 -12.89 -13.92
CA ASP A 32 -34.52 -11.58 -14.05
C ASP A 32 -35.22 -11.44 -15.39
N ALA A 33 -34.60 -11.86 -16.49
CA ALA A 33 -35.20 -11.77 -17.82
C ALA A 33 -36.42 -12.69 -18.01
N LEU A 34 -36.45 -13.83 -17.32
CA LEU A 34 -37.58 -14.78 -17.37
C LEU A 34 -38.59 -14.56 -16.24
N GLY A 35 -38.30 -13.68 -15.28
CA GLY A 35 -39.13 -13.45 -14.10
C GLY A 35 -39.29 -14.69 -13.21
N ILE A 36 -38.26 -15.56 -13.16
CA ILE A 36 -38.28 -16.82 -12.40
C ILE A 36 -37.26 -16.78 -11.27
N SER A 37 -37.54 -17.50 -10.17
CA SER A 37 -36.57 -17.65 -9.08
C SER A 37 -35.48 -18.67 -9.40
N GLU A 38 -34.31 -18.52 -8.77
CA GLU A 38 -33.18 -19.45 -8.88
C GLU A 38 -33.59 -20.91 -8.62
N ILE A 39 -34.43 -21.14 -7.61
CA ILE A 39 -34.95 -22.47 -7.25
C ILE A 39 -35.75 -23.08 -8.40
N THR A 40 -36.53 -22.27 -9.10
CA THR A 40 -37.34 -22.69 -10.26
C THR A 40 -36.43 -23.05 -11.43
N TYR A 41 -35.39 -22.25 -11.67
CA TYR A 41 -34.38 -22.54 -12.68
C TYR A 41 -33.58 -23.82 -12.38
N ARG A 42 -33.19 -24.07 -11.12
CA ARG A 42 -32.49 -25.31 -10.72
C ARG A 42 -33.35 -26.56 -10.96
N LYS A 43 -34.64 -26.51 -10.61
CA LYS A 43 -35.60 -27.59 -10.92
C LYS A 43 -35.73 -27.81 -12.42
N TRP A 44 -35.73 -26.71 -13.17
CA TRP A 44 -35.76 -26.76 -14.63
C TRP A 44 -34.50 -27.38 -15.23
N LYS A 45 -33.32 -27.04 -14.70
CA LYS A 45 -32.02 -27.63 -15.06
C LYS A 45 -32.01 -29.14 -14.87
N TYR A 46 -32.58 -29.63 -13.77
CA TYR A 46 -32.68 -31.06 -13.51
C TYR A 46 -33.61 -31.76 -14.53
N ARG A 47 -34.76 -31.15 -14.84
CA ARG A 47 -35.76 -31.71 -15.75
C ARG A 47 -35.27 -31.77 -17.21
N PHE A 48 -34.49 -30.79 -17.66
CA PHE A 48 -34.00 -30.70 -19.04
C PHE A 48 -32.49 -30.98 -19.17
N LYS A 49 -31.96 -31.84 -18.29
CA LYS A 49 -30.51 -32.10 -18.13
C LYS A 49 -29.75 -32.35 -19.44
N GLN A 50 -30.33 -33.06 -20.41
CA GLN A 50 -29.67 -33.35 -21.69
C GLN A 50 -29.58 -32.13 -22.62
N GLU A 51 -30.59 -31.26 -22.62
CA GLU A 51 -30.57 -30.00 -23.38
C GLU A 51 -29.61 -28.99 -22.70
N PHE A 52 -29.56 -28.98 -21.37
CA PHE A 52 -28.62 -28.17 -20.59
C PHE A 52 -27.15 -28.58 -20.72
N LYS A 53 -26.81 -29.85 -21.03
CA LYS A 53 -25.41 -30.25 -21.25
C LYS A 53 -24.75 -29.47 -22.40
N LYS A 54 -25.49 -29.20 -23.47
CA LYS A 54 -25.02 -28.39 -24.60
C LYS A 54 -24.81 -26.93 -24.17
N PHE A 55 -25.70 -26.42 -23.31
CA PHE A 55 -25.63 -25.08 -22.75
C PHE A 55 -24.44 -24.89 -21.77
N ASP A 56 -24.22 -25.85 -20.86
CA ASP A 56 -23.12 -25.83 -19.90
C ASP A 56 -21.74 -25.88 -20.60
N PHE A 57 -21.65 -26.58 -21.75
CA PHE A 57 -20.43 -26.59 -22.58
C PHE A 57 -20.12 -25.20 -23.17
N VAL A 58 -21.11 -24.54 -23.79
CA VAL A 58 -20.95 -23.18 -24.34
C VAL A 58 -20.62 -22.16 -23.23
N ASN A 59 -21.21 -22.33 -22.04
CA ASN A 59 -20.92 -21.48 -20.88
C ASN A 59 -19.46 -21.58 -20.43
N HIS A 60 -18.93 -22.80 -20.41
CA HIS A 60 -17.55 -23.04 -20.07
C HIS A 60 -16.58 -22.45 -21.09
N GLU A 61 -16.88 -22.55 -22.39
CA GLU A 61 -16.06 -21.92 -23.45
C GLU A 61 -16.08 -20.38 -23.38
N MET A 62 -17.26 -19.77 -23.21
CA MET A 62 -17.37 -18.30 -23.10
C MET A 62 -16.70 -17.77 -21.84
N SER A 63 -16.81 -18.49 -20.73
CA SER A 63 -16.10 -18.17 -19.48
C SER A 63 -14.58 -18.28 -19.64
N ARG A 64 -14.09 -19.24 -20.44
CA ARG A 64 -12.67 -19.34 -20.81
C ARG A 64 -12.23 -18.15 -21.65
N LYS A 65 -12.97 -17.81 -22.72
CA LYS A 65 -12.68 -16.65 -23.59
C LYS A 65 -12.65 -15.34 -22.81
N ARG A 66 -13.60 -15.09 -21.91
CA ARG A 66 -13.58 -13.90 -21.04
C ARG A 66 -12.37 -13.84 -20.12
N LYS A 67 -11.97 -14.97 -19.56
CA LYS A 67 -10.75 -15.04 -18.73
C LYS A 67 -9.51 -14.76 -19.59
N GLU A 68 -9.48 -15.22 -20.83
CA GLU A 68 -8.42 -14.93 -21.80
C GLU A 68 -8.40 -13.45 -22.19
N GLU A 69 -9.54 -12.86 -22.56
CA GLU A 69 -9.67 -11.42 -22.84
C GLU A 69 -9.27 -10.55 -21.64
N LEU A 70 -9.66 -10.94 -20.42
CA LEU A 70 -9.27 -10.21 -19.22
C LEU A 70 -7.76 -10.33 -18.96
N LYS A 71 -7.17 -11.50 -19.24
CA LYS A 71 -5.72 -11.70 -19.19
C LYS A 71 -5.01 -10.88 -20.25
N GLU A 72 -5.53 -10.84 -21.48
CA GLU A 72 -5.00 -10.03 -22.58
C GLU A 72 -5.10 -8.55 -22.28
N LYS A 73 -6.24 -8.05 -21.78
CA LYS A 73 -6.39 -6.65 -21.35
C LYS A 73 -5.42 -6.29 -20.24
N LYS A 74 -5.28 -7.16 -19.22
CA LYS A 74 -4.25 -6.98 -18.18
C LYS A 74 -2.85 -7.02 -18.76
N HIS A 75 -2.57 -7.91 -19.70
CA HIS A 75 -1.28 -8.01 -20.37
C HIS A 75 -0.98 -6.78 -21.22
N GLN A 76 -1.96 -6.25 -21.96
CA GLN A 76 -1.90 -5.06 -22.80
C GLN A 76 -1.68 -3.82 -21.93
N GLN A 77 -2.47 -3.65 -20.86
CA GLN A 77 -2.30 -2.58 -19.88
C GLN A 77 -0.93 -2.64 -19.22
N LYS A 78 -0.47 -3.86 -18.86
CA LYS A 78 0.89 -4.06 -18.35
C LYS A 78 1.93 -3.72 -19.42
N LYS A 79 1.74 -4.08 -20.70
CA LYS A 79 2.65 -3.83 -21.83
C LYS A 79 2.76 -2.34 -22.15
N GLU A 80 1.66 -1.58 -22.08
CA GLU A 80 1.63 -0.13 -22.22
C GLU A 80 2.42 0.55 -21.08
N LEU A 81 2.26 0.07 -19.83
CA LEU A 81 3.05 0.48 -18.67
C LEU A 81 4.52 0.00 -18.71
N LEU A 82 4.78 -1.12 -19.40
CA LEU A 82 6.07 -1.83 -19.47
C LEU A 82 6.86 -1.52 -20.74
N THR A 83 6.42 -0.61 -21.63
CA THR A 83 7.30 -0.17 -22.72
C THR A 83 8.62 0.25 -22.06
N PRO A 84 9.74 -0.46 -22.30
CA PRO A 84 10.95 -0.24 -21.55
C PRO A 84 11.52 1.07 -22.06
N ARG A 85 11.09 2.18 -21.45
CA ARG A 85 11.73 3.47 -21.66
C ARG A 85 13.16 3.28 -21.21
N LEU A 86 14.10 3.30 -22.15
CA LEU A 86 15.51 3.33 -21.82
C LEU A 86 15.75 4.46 -20.81
N LEU A 87 16.70 4.28 -19.89
CA LEU A 87 17.09 5.35 -18.98
C LEU A 87 17.80 6.45 -19.79
N THR A 88 17.04 7.35 -20.39
CA THR A 88 17.56 8.53 -21.07
C THR A 88 18.18 9.48 -20.03
N LEU A 89 19.21 10.23 -20.41
CA LEU A 89 19.88 11.19 -19.51
C LEU A 89 18.91 12.22 -18.90
N SER A 90 17.92 12.68 -19.67
CA SER A 90 16.88 13.61 -19.20
C SER A 90 16.02 12.99 -18.10
N LEU A 91 15.62 11.74 -18.28
CA LEU A 91 14.83 10.98 -17.31
C LEU A 91 15.64 10.70 -16.05
N ARG A 92 16.90 10.28 -16.21
CA ARG A 92 17.85 10.07 -15.10
C ARG A 92 17.97 11.33 -14.25
N LYS A 93 18.26 12.48 -14.89
CA LYS A 93 18.39 13.77 -14.21
C LYS A 93 17.12 14.15 -13.46
N ARG A 94 15.95 13.98 -14.08
CA ARG A 94 14.65 14.25 -13.47
C ARG A 94 14.37 13.37 -12.25
N ILE A 95 14.72 12.08 -12.30
CA ILE A 95 14.58 11.16 -11.16
C ILE A 95 15.45 11.61 -9.99
N ILE A 96 16.72 11.96 -10.26
CA ILE A 96 17.65 12.44 -9.23
C ILE A 96 17.16 13.74 -8.60
N GLU A 97 16.71 14.71 -9.39
CA GLU A 97 16.14 15.97 -8.91
C GLU A 97 14.92 15.76 -8.00
N MET A 98 14.04 14.80 -8.33
CA MET A 98 12.90 14.47 -7.48
C MET A 98 13.33 13.79 -6.16
N LEU A 99 14.34 12.92 -6.20
CA LEU A 99 14.89 12.28 -4.99
C LEU A 99 15.55 13.30 -4.06
N GLU A 100 16.23 14.31 -4.60
CA GLU A 100 16.80 15.41 -3.80
C GLU A 100 15.74 16.24 -3.08
N ASN A 101 14.49 16.18 -3.54
CA ASN A 101 13.34 16.83 -2.92
C ASN A 101 12.54 15.88 -2.00
N ASP A 102 13.12 14.73 -1.64
CA ASP A 102 12.58 13.76 -0.68
C ASP A 102 11.30 13.06 -1.15
N LEU A 103 11.10 12.94 -2.47
CA LEU A 103 10.02 12.12 -3.04
C LEU A 103 10.35 10.63 -2.97
N SER A 104 9.32 9.81 -2.71
CA SER A 104 9.47 8.35 -2.71
C SER A 104 9.63 7.81 -4.13
N ILE A 105 10.26 6.63 -4.27
CA ILE A 105 10.47 6.00 -5.59
C ILE A 105 9.12 5.66 -6.25
N GLU A 106 8.10 5.32 -5.46
CA GLU A 106 6.74 5.05 -5.92
C GLU A 106 6.11 6.32 -6.52
N GLN A 107 6.22 7.46 -5.82
CA GLN A 107 5.72 8.74 -6.32
C GLN A 107 6.42 9.16 -7.62
N ILE A 108 7.74 8.96 -7.69
CA ILE A 108 8.52 9.27 -8.89
C ILE A 108 8.12 8.37 -10.05
N ALA A 109 7.87 7.09 -9.80
CA ALA A 109 7.41 6.14 -10.81
C ALA A 109 6.07 6.59 -11.40
N ASP A 110 5.13 7.01 -10.56
CA ASP A 110 3.82 7.52 -10.99
C ASP A 110 3.95 8.82 -11.80
N ILE A 111 4.74 9.79 -11.34
CA ILE A 111 4.95 11.08 -12.03
C ILE A 111 5.63 10.87 -13.39
N CYS A 112 6.67 10.02 -13.44
CA CYS A 112 7.41 9.73 -14.67
C CYS A 112 6.68 8.75 -15.59
N ARG A 113 5.56 8.16 -15.13
CA ARG A 113 4.80 7.10 -15.81
C ARG A 113 5.70 5.92 -16.19
N ILE A 114 6.45 5.42 -15.22
CA ILE A 114 7.38 4.30 -15.37
C ILE A 114 7.06 3.29 -14.27
N SER A 115 7.29 2.01 -14.53
CA SER A 115 7.20 1.00 -13.48
C SER A 115 8.26 1.22 -12.40
N VAL A 116 7.86 1.15 -11.13
CA VAL A 116 8.76 1.10 -9.97
C VAL A 116 9.88 0.07 -10.17
N PHE A 117 9.55 -1.09 -10.77
CA PHE A 117 10.50 -2.15 -11.08
C PHE A 117 11.63 -1.68 -12.01
N SER A 118 11.35 -0.83 -12.98
CA SER A 118 12.34 -0.30 -13.92
C SER A 118 13.38 0.56 -13.20
N ILE A 119 12.97 1.38 -12.22
CA ILE A 119 13.87 2.21 -11.43
C ILE A 119 14.81 1.32 -10.60
N TYR A 120 14.27 0.30 -9.93
CA TYR A 120 15.08 -0.67 -9.18
C TYR A 120 16.02 -1.46 -10.09
N HIS A 121 15.55 -1.86 -11.27
CA HIS A 121 16.36 -2.53 -12.27
C HIS A 121 17.54 -1.65 -12.71
N TRP A 122 17.30 -0.39 -13.06
CA TRP A 122 18.39 0.54 -13.41
C TRP A 122 19.35 0.77 -12.26
N ARG A 123 18.86 0.91 -11.02
CA ARG A 123 19.72 1.03 -9.82
C ARG A 123 20.60 -0.21 -9.63
N LYS A 124 20.10 -1.41 -9.94
CA LYS A 124 20.86 -2.65 -9.83
C LYS A 124 21.92 -2.78 -10.92
N HIS A 125 21.57 -2.43 -12.16
CA HIS A 125 22.39 -2.70 -13.34
C HIS A 125 23.30 -1.54 -13.78
N ILE A 126 23.06 -0.30 -13.30
CA ILE A 126 23.83 0.89 -13.66
C ILE A 126 24.48 1.47 -12.40
N PRO A 127 25.76 1.16 -12.12
CA PRO A 127 26.45 1.58 -10.89
C PRO A 127 26.48 3.10 -10.67
N GLY A 128 26.70 3.88 -11.74
CA GLY A 128 26.69 5.35 -11.64
C GLY A 128 25.33 5.91 -11.20
N PHE A 129 24.23 5.32 -11.69
CA PHE A 129 22.89 5.73 -11.28
C PHE A 129 22.60 5.35 -9.82
N ARG A 130 23.10 4.20 -9.37
CA ARG A 130 23.01 3.82 -7.95
C ARG A 130 23.71 4.83 -7.04
N GLN A 131 24.94 5.23 -7.38
CA GLN A 131 25.70 6.20 -6.59
C GLN A 131 24.98 7.55 -6.53
N GLU A 132 24.43 8.02 -7.66
CA GLU A 132 23.62 9.25 -7.70
C GLU A 132 22.38 9.17 -6.81
N ILE A 133 21.67 8.04 -6.79
CA ILE A 133 20.52 7.85 -5.90
C ILE A 133 20.93 7.95 -4.42
N GLU A 134 22.03 7.30 -4.03
CA GLU A 134 22.52 7.39 -2.64
C GLU A 134 22.96 8.81 -2.28
N TYR A 135 23.58 9.51 -3.23
CA TYR A 135 23.96 10.91 -3.07
C TYR A 135 22.73 11.81 -2.91
N ALA A 136 21.71 11.65 -3.75
CA ALA A 136 20.47 12.41 -3.68
C ALA A 136 19.74 12.22 -2.34
N LYS A 137 19.69 10.98 -1.84
CA LYS A 137 19.15 10.69 -0.49
C LYS A 137 19.96 11.33 0.62
N SER A 138 21.28 11.29 0.50
CA SER A 138 22.17 11.96 1.45
C SER A 138 21.96 13.47 1.44
N PHE A 139 21.73 14.05 0.26
CA PHE A 139 21.44 15.47 0.10
C PHE A 139 20.10 15.88 0.73
N ALA A 140 19.04 15.08 0.53
CA ALA A 140 17.76 15.26 1.21
C ALA A 140 17.94 15.25 2.75
N ASN A 141 18.69 14.26 3.27
CA ASN A 141 19.03 14.19 4.69
C ASN A 141 19.82 15.42 5.18
N ILE A 142 20.75 15.95 4.36
CA ILE A 142 21.49 17.18 4.69
C ILE A 142 20.55 18.39 4.77
N LYS A 143 19.55 18.51 3.88
CA LYS A 143 18.54 19.58 3.95
C LYS A 143 17.77 19.50 5.27
N VAL A 144 17.34 18.31 5.67
CA VAL A 144 16.64 18.08 6.95
C VAL A 144 17.55 18.45 8.12
N LYS A 145 18.81 17.98 8.14
CA LYS A 145 19.79 18.34 9.19
C LYS A 145 20.00 19.85 9.29
N LYS A 146 20.08 20.55 8.15
CA LYS A 146 20.22 22.01 8.11
C LYS A 146 18.98 22.72 8.66
N ALA A 147 17.78 22.26 8.30
CA ALA A 147 16.53 22.79 8.83
C ALA A 147 16.41 22.55 10.34
N LEU A 148 16.76 21.34 10.80
CA LEU A 148 16.78 20.97 12.22
C LEU A 148 17.74 21.85 13.02
N LYS A 149 18.97 22.07 12.52
CA LYS A 149 19.95 22.97 13.14
C LYS A 149 19.41 24.40 13.28
N LYS A 150 18.78 24.94 12.23
CA LYS A 150 18.14 26.27 12.27
C LYS A 150 17.06 26.32 13.35
N ARG A 151 16.24 25.28 13.47
CA ARG A 151 15.21 25.19 14.52
C ARG A 151 15.80 25.06 15.92
N ALA A 152 16.93 24.36 16.05
CA ALA A 152 17.62 24.16 17.32
C ALA A 152 18.30 25.43 17.85
N ILE A 153 18.85 26.27 16.97
CA ILE A 153 19.51 27.54 17.34
C ILE A 153 18.49 28.70 17.46
N GLY A 154 17.30 28.54 16.88
CA GLY A 154 16.35 29.63 16.68
C GLY A 154 16.50 30.22 15.28
N MET A 155 15.38 30.63 14.70
CA MET A 155 15.36 31.16 13.33
C MET A 155 14.31 32.25 13.19
N GLN A 156 14.59 33.23 12.34
CA GLN A 156 13.60 34.23 11.96
C GLN A 156 12.73 33.67 10.83
N ILE A 157 11.40 33.73 11.01
CA ILE A 157 10.43 33.44 9.96
C ILE A 157 9.78 34.73 9.53
N ILE A 158 9.56 34.85 8.23
CA ILE A 158 8.78 35.92 7.63
C ILE A 158 7.38 35.37 7.37
N ASP A 159 6.40 35.79 8.16
CA ASP A 159 5.00 35.45 7.94
C ASP A 159 4.42 36.43 6.91
N LYS A 160 3.87 35.89 5.82
CA LYS A 160 3.11 36.68 4.83
C LYS A 160 1.66 36.78 5.30
N VAL A 161 1.25 37.97 5.73
CA VAL A 161 -0.13 38.25 6.15
C VAL A 161 -0.81 39.01 5.02
N GLU A 162 -1.84 38.39 4.43
CA GLU A 162 -2.67 39.04 3.42
C GLU A 162 -3.95 39.58 4.06
N THR A 163 -4.14 40.90 3.99
CA THR A 163 -5.37 41.55 4.43
C THR A 163 -6.19 41.95 3.20
N LYS A 164 -7.42 41.43 3.12
CA LYS A 164 -8.38 41.78 2.07
C LYS A 164 -9.38 42.79 2.64
N ILE A 165 -9.41 43.99 2.07
CA ILE A 165 -10.34 45.03 2.47
C ILE A 165 -11.51 45.03 1.47
N TYR A 166 -12.73 44.86 1.99
CA TYR A 166 -13.97 44.86 1.22
C TYR A 166 -14.78 46.13 1.49
N ASN A 167 -15.47 46.65 0.48
CA ASN A 167 -16.37 47.78 0.62
C ASN A 167 -17.69 47.33 1.29
N LYS A 168 -18.53 48.30 1.70
CA LYS A 168 -19.89 48.07 2.24
C LYS A 168 -20.79 47.24 1.28
N ASN A 169 -20.46 47.22 -0.01
CA ASN A 169 -21.18 46.45 -1.04
C ASN A 169 -20.55 45.06 -1.32
N GLY A 170 -19.63 44.58 -0.48
CA GLY A 170 -18.98 43.27 -0.63
C GLY A 170 -17.92 43.16 -1.73
N ARG A 171 -17.63 44.24 -2.48
CA ARG A 171 -16.57 44.27 -3.50
C ARG A 171 -15.20 44.52 -2.87
N LEU A 172 -14.21 43.73 -3.26
CA LEU A 172 -12.82 43.86 -2.81
C LEU A 172 -12.22 45.17 -3.32
N ILE A 173 -11.73 46.03 -2.41
CA ILE A 173 -11.12 47.32 -2.75
C ILE A 173 -9.60 47.17 -2.86
N THR A 174 -8.96 46.46 -1.92
CA THR A 174 -7.50 46.36 -1.88
C THR A 174 -7.04 45.08 -1.19
N ARG A 175 -5.97 44.48 -1.71
CA ARG A 175 -5.21 43.38 -1.08
C ARG A 175 -3.88 43.96 -0.62
N ILE A 176 -3.64 43.95 0.69
CA ILE A 176 -2.38 44.40 1.28
C ILE A 176 -1.62 43.17 1.74
N GLU A 177 -0.39 43.00 1.24
CA GLU A 177 0.53 41.97 1.69
C GLU A 177 1.52 42.60 2.69
N LYS A 178 1.49 42.18 3.95
CA LYS A 178 2.47 42.61 4.96
C LYS A 178 3.34 41.42 5.35
N PHE A 179 4.64 41.64 5.35
CA PHE A 179 5.63 40.69 5.86
C PHE A 179 5.90 41.00 7.32
N ARG A 180 5.63 40.05 8.22
CA ARG A 180 5.99 40.16 9.65
C ARG A 180 7.19 39.26 9.93
N ASN A 181 8.26 39.84 10.43
CA ASN A 181 9.41 39.07 10.92
C ASN A 181 9.09 38.61 12.34
N ARG A 182 8.96 37.30 12.54
CA ARG A 182 8.81 36.68 13.86
C ARG A 182 10.05 35.86 14.16
N GLU A 183 10.63 36.07 15.34
CA GLU A 183 11.67 35.21 15.86
C GLU A 183 11.05 33.95 16.43
N LEU A 184 11.48 32.78 15.96
CA LEU A 184 11.14 31.53 16.60
C LEU A 184 12.25 31.15 17.57
N PRO A 185 11.94 31.05 18.87
CA PRO A 185 12.94 30.71 19.86
C PRO A 185 13.49 29.31 19.59
N PRO A 186 14.71 29.04 20.08
CA PRO A 186 15.31 27.72 20.05
C PRO A 186 14.34 26.66 20.58
N SER A 187 14.19 25.54 19.85
CA SER A 187 13.36 24.42 20.31
C SER A 187 14.21 23.38 21.03
N VAL A 188 13.93 23.13 22.31
CA VAL A 188 14.63 22.13 23.14
C VAL A 188 14.60 20.74 22.48
N GLY A 189 13.45 20.31 21.94
CA GLY A 189 13.37 19.03 21.24
C GLY A 189 14.27 18.95 20.00
N ALA A 190 14.37 20.03 19.21
CA ALA A 190 15.28 20.07 18.07
C ALA A 190 16.75 20.06 18.51
N GLN A 191 17.08 20.69 19.64
CA GLN A 191 18.42 20.63 20.24
C GLN A 191 18.77 19.20 20.68
N THR A 192 17.85 18.53 21.37
CA THR A 192 17.97 17.11 21.75
C THR A 192 18.26 16.23 20.53
N PHE A 193 17.43 16.27 19.49
CA PHE A 193 17.65 15.46 18.29
C PHE A 193 18.94 15.82 17.55
N TYR A 194 19.35 17.08 17.56
CA TYR A 194 20.60 17.51 16.95
C TYR A 194 21.82 16.96 17.70
N LEU A 195 21.80 16.98 19.03
CA LEU A 195 22.86 16.43 19.87
C LEU A 195 22.95 14.90 19.76
N ILE A 196 21.80 14.19 19.75
CA ILE A 196 21.75 12.75 19.51
C ILE A 196 22.44 12.40 18.18
N ASN A 197 22.09 13.13 17.11
CA ASN A 197 22.59 12.85 15.77
C ASN A 197 24.06 13.23 15.52
N ARG A 198 24.64 14.14 16.32
CA ARG A 198 26.01 14.66 16.12
C ARG A 198 27.01 14.12 17.12
N GLU A 199 26.65 14.16 18.40
CA GLU A 199 27.55 13.81 19.52
C GLU A 199 27.29 12.38 20.02
N GLY A 200 26.34 11.65 19.40
CA GLY A 200 25.93 10.33 19.89
C GLY A 200 25.30 10.39 21.27
N TRP A 201 24.76 11.55 21.66
CA TRP A 201 24.10 11.73 22.96
C TRP A 201 22.95 10.72 23.07
N LYS A 202 22.92 9.95 24.16
CA LYS A 202 21.86 8.98 24.43
C LYS A 202 21.01 9.50 25.58
N LYS A 203 19.72 9.19 25.53
CA LYS A 203 18.83 9.46 26.66
C LYS A 203 19.14 8.42 27.76
N ASP A 204 19.12 8.82 29.03
CA ASP A 204 19.50 7.96 30.15
C ASP A 204 18.69 6.64 30.22
N SER A 205 17.46 6.62 29.70
CA SER A 205 16.66 5.38 29.59
C SER A 205 17.28 4.32 28.68
N ASP A 206 18.06 4.72 27.66
CA ASP A 206 18.64 3.78 26.70
C ASP A 206 19.87 3.05 27.28
N THR A 207 20.56 3.66 28.24
CA THR A 207 21.65 3.02 28.99
C THR A 207 21.13 1.99 30.00
N ASP A 208 19.96 2.24 30.61
CA ASP A 208 19.37 1.35 31.61
C ASP A 208 18.76 0.08 30.99
N ILE A 209 18.16 0.16 29.80
CA ILE A 209 17.61 -1.01 29.08
C ILE A 209 18.72 -2.01 28.70
N SER A 210 19.90 -1.51 28.33
CA SER A 210 21.09 -2.32 28.03
C SER A 210 21.56 -3.07 29.28
N ASN A 211 21.69 -2.37 30.41
CA ASN A 211 22.17 -2.95 31.66
C ASN A 211 21.18 -3.97 32.25
N ASN A 212 19.87 -3.71 32.16
CA ASN A 212 18.85 -4.65 32.64
C ASN A 212 18.79 -5.95 31.83
N LYS A 213 19.06 -5.90 30.52
CA LYS A 213 19.11 -7.10 29.68
C LYS A 213 20.28 -8.02 30.04
N GLY A 214 21.44 -7.45 30.35
CA GLY A 214 22.61 -8.20 30.85
C GLY A 214 22.33 -8.84 32.20
N ALA A 215 21.76 -8.08 33.13
CA ALA A 215 21.41 -8.59 34.47
C ALA A 215 20.39 -9.75 34.43
N ILE A 216 19.41 -9.71 33.52
CA ILE A 216 18.43 -10.79 33.36
C ILE A 216 19.10 -12.06 32.79
N LEU A 217 20.03 -11.93 31.84
CA LEU A 217 20.76 -13.06 31.26
C LEU A 217 21.65 -13.74 32.31
N ASP A 218 22.36 -12.98 33.13
CA ASP A 218 23.18 -13.51 34.22
C ASP A 218 22.35 -14.26 35.27
N ILE A 219 21.12 -13.79 35.54
CA ILE A 219 20.18 -14.48 36.45
C ILE A 219 19.70 -15.80 35.83
N ILE A 220 19.37 -15.81 34.54
CA ILE A 220 18.93 -17.02 33.82
C ILE A 220 20.06 -18.07 33.78
N ASP A 221 21.30 -17.65 33.53
CA ASP A 221 22.45 -18.55 33.48
C ASP A 221 22.69 -19.20 34.85
N LYS A 222 22.66 -18.40 35.93
CA LYS A 222 22.72 -18.90 37.31
C LYS A 222 21.56 -19.80 37.70
N MET A 223 20.36 -19.56 37.17
CA MET A 223 19.22 -20.47 37.37
C MET A 223 19.38 -21.79 36.61
N SER A 224 20.15 -21.81 35.51
CA SER A 224 20.46 -23.04 34.76
C SER A 224 21.56 -23.88 35.40
N GLU A 225 22.43 -23.23 36.18
CA GLU A 225 23.52 -23.88 36.94
C GLU A 225 23.06 -24.51 38.26
N LEU A 226 21.83 -24.23 38.70
CA LEU A 226 21.27 -24.94 39.83
C LEU A 226 21.06 -26.41 39.43
N PRO A 227 21.64 -27.38 40.16
CA PRO A 227 21.37 -28.79 39.90
C PRO A 227 19.87 -29.00 40.04
N GLY A 228 19.21 -29.31 38.92
CA GLY A 228 17.77 -29.52 38.91
C GLY A 228 17.40 -30.51 40.00
N ASP A 229 16.43 -30.12 40.84
CA ASP A 229 15.83 -30.89 41.94
C ASP A 229 15.21 -32.21 41.43
N SER A 230 16.04 -33.10 40.91
CA SER A 230 15.70 -34.45 40.47
C SER A 230 16.16 -35.49 41.49
N ASP A 231 17.01 -35.12 42.45
CA ASP A 231 17.54 -36.05 43.47
C ASP A 231 16.81 -35.96 44.81
N TYR A 232 16.09 -34.88 45.12
CA TYR A 232 15.28 -34.77 46.35
C TYR A 232 14.05 -35.69 46.40
N LEU A 233 13.65 -36.28 45.25
CA LEU A 233 12.53 -37.22 45.19
C LEU A 233 12.95 -38.68 45.41
N LYS A 234 14.24 -39.02 45.30
CA LYS A 234 14.71 -40.41 45.48
C LYS A 234 14.91 -40.80 46.95
N ASP A 235 15.09 -39.82 47.83
CA ASP A 235 15.29 -40.08 49.26
C ASP A 235 13.96 -40.28 50.01
N LEU A 236 12.85 -39.76 49.48
CA LEU A 236 11.50 -39.96 50.04
C LEU A 236 10.89 -41.34 49.72
N GLU A 237 11.36 -42.04 48.68
CA GLU A 237 10.88 -43.39 48.34
C GLU A 237 11.58 -44.50 49.13
N LYS A 238 12.64 -44.20 49.89
CA LYS A 238 13.35 -45.20 50.72
C LYS A 238 12.91 -45.27 52.17
N GLU A 239 12.03 -44.37 52.62
CA GLU A 239 11.48 -44.41 53.99
C GLU A 239 10.11 -45.13 54.09
N VAL A 240 9.64 -45.73 53.00
CA VAL A 240 8.29 -46.36 52.94
C VAL A 240 8.32 -47.90 52.81
N ASP A 241 9.48 -48.55 52.87
CA ASP A 241 9.60 -50.02 52.92
C ASP A 241 10.23 -50.54 54.23
#